data_AF-A0A1L7V9K9-F1
#
_entry.id   AF-A0A1L7V9K9-F1
#
_cell.length_a   1.000
_cell.length_b   1.000
_cell.length_c   1.000
_cell.angle_alpha   90.00
_cell.angle_beta   90.00
_cell.angle_gamma   90.00
#
_symmetry.space_group_name_H-M   'P 1'
#
loop_
_entity.id
_entity.type
_entity.pdbx_description
1 polymer ?
#
loop_
_entity_poly.entity_id
_entity_poly.type
_entity_poly.pdbx_seq_one_letter_code
_entity_poly.pdbx_strand_id
1 'polypeptide(L)'
;MPSHIALPGAARPRPRFRVNGSNWRWVKKGSTLLFVFFAFTFTVYYLIHNDSLWRPTGPILQETGVTPANISPGERKFVIVLPVDDSSPDLCKVVSSAVALGYPAPVIVNWKKDFHTEADGIGPSQLGKITGTLNYLEWATGDEVSSEEKLGEDDLVLMLDAHDIWLQLPPSVMMHRYYSSNERANRRIAEEYGFFDKELMQQTIIAAAQKGCIAPRDKVSNLYCNDVPDSTLPENVFGFFTDYTVSRYKYMRPKYVNSGSFMGPAGDMRRYFQRVKDRMDQDLLEVRSAEDLAGDQGIFAEIFGEQELWRRQIKQDDFDGDNPGKEAALSARNEFEYHVGLDYTQELFYPTCYSDYGGAFVSLDDPSTIAKESSQAGVSPPRVGGVPSDISKAEAPFAQLDDHEGGWGDVALYVDFWTTSVPVAIHHNAWRDGLKARRSTWWDKTWYFPQLRNLIEAHMTANTTTPLASITADDGNLEVWSYGAKTKGSASLLFGKNKDTKAWELRSTDWDTICKASNEAETESRWYDEVFRDGKGLL
;
A
#
# COMPACT_ATOMS: atom_id res chain seq x y z
N MET A 1 1.71 -60.14 100.15
CA MET A 1 2.49 -58.96 99.75
C MET A 1 3.73 -59.45 99.02
N PRO A 2 4.10 -58.84 97.89
CA PRO A 2 3.66 -59.23 96.56
C PRO A 2 4.58 -60.28 95.91
N SER A 3 3.98 -61.01 94.98
CA SER A 3 4.54 -62.08 94.18
C SER A 3 4.47 -61.73 92.69
N HIS A 4 5.32 -62.42 91.92
CA HIS A 4 5.28 -62.65 90.46
C HIS A 4 5.94 -61.60 89.54
N ILE A 5 6.59 -61.93 88.41
CA ILE A 5 6.99 -63.18 87.74
C ILE A 5 8.04 -62.76 86.68
N ALA A 6 8.91 -63.69 86.27
CA ALA A 6 9.93 -63.53 85.23
C ALA A 6 9.44 -63.88 83.79
N LEU A 7 10.30 -63.56 82.81
CA LEU A 7 10.62 -64.29 81.55
C LEU A 7 10.38 -63.59 80.17
N PRO A 8 11.15 -64.00 79.13
CA PRO A 8 11.82 -63.13 78.15
C PRO A 8 11.24 -63.23 76.73
N GLY A 9 11.71 -62.38 75.81
CA GLY A 9 11.39 -62.53 74.39
C GLY A 9 12.30 -61.70 73.49
N ALA A 10 13.21 -62.38 72.78
CA ALA A 10 13.97 -61.80 71.68
C ALA A 10 13.07 -61.55 70.46
N ALA A 11 13.22 -60.41 69.80
CA ALA A 11 12.74 -60.19 68.44
C ALA A 11 13.83 -59.47 67.62
N ARG A 12 14.21 -60.09 66.51
CA ARG A 12 15.21 -59.60 65.53
C ARG A 12 14.83 -58.21 64.99
N PRO A 13 15.79 -57.34 64.64
CA PRO A 13 15.49 -56.06 64.01
C PRO A 13 15.00 -56.29 62.56
N ARG A 14 13.83 -55.72 62.23
CA ARG A 14 13.40 -55.53 60.83
C ARG A 14 14.25 -54.43 60.19
N PRO A 15 14.72 -54.56 58.94
CA PRO A 15 15.40 -53.47 58.27
C PRO A 15 14.40 -52.35 58.03
N ARG A 16 14.60 -51.20 58.69
CA ARG A 16 13.93 -49.95 58.32
C ARG A 16 14.56 -49.48 57.01
N PHE A 17 13.86 -49.69 55.89
CA PHE A 17 14.11 -48.91 54.68
C PHE A 17 13.78 -47.45 54.98
N ARG A 18 14.81 -46.66 55.26
CA ARG A 18 14.71 -45.20 55.36
C ARG A 18 14.64 -44.67 53.94
N VAL A 19 13.44 -44.55 53.38
CA VAL A 19 13.25 -43.85 52.10
C VAL A 19 13.61 -42.39 52.35
N ASN A 20 14.67 -41.93 51.69
CA ASN A 20 15.21 -40.59 51.80
C ASN A 20 14.17 -39.59 51.26
N GLY A 21 13.42 -38.91 52.14
CA GLY A 21 12.33 -37.99 51.76
C GLY A 21 12.76 -36.78 50.92
N SER A 22 14.07 -36.54 50.82
CA SER A 22 14.67 -35.57 49.88
C SER A 22 14.39 -35.94 48.42
N ASN A 23 14.62 -37.20 48.01
CA ASN A 23 14.48 -37.63 46.63
C ASN A 23 13.03 -37.56 46.13
N TRP A 24 12.05 -37.80 47.01
CA TRP A 24 10.63 -37.75 46.66
C TRP A 24 10.12 -36.32 46.39
N ARG A 25 10.70 -35.31 47.05
CA ARG A 25 10.38 -33.89 46.79
C ARG A 25 10.94 -33.43 45.44
N TRP A 26 12.14 -33.86 45.07
CA TRP A 26 12.75 -33.56 43.76
C TRP A 26 12.03 -34.28 42.62
N VAL A 27 11.64 -35.54 42.80
CA VAL A 27 10.82 -36.28 41.82
C VAL A 27 9.43 -35.66 41.64
N LYS A 28 8.76 -35.23 42.73
CA LYS A 28 7.48 -34.52 42.63
C LYS A 28 7.61 -33.17 41.92
N LYS A 29 8.63 -32.36 42.27
CA LYS A 29 8.88 -31.08 41.58
C LYS A 29 9.22 -31.26 40.10
N GLY A 30 10.06 -32.25 39.77
CA GLY A 30 10.40 -32.59 38.38
C GLY A 30 9.21 -33.11 37.59
N SER A 31 8.37 -33.96 38.20
CA SER A 31 7.14 -34.45 37.60
C SER A 31 6.09 -33.36 37.39
N THR A 32 5.96 -32.40 38.32
CA THR A 32 5.09 -31.23 38.15
C THR A 32 5.61 -30.30 37.05
N LEU A 33 6.93 -30.05 36.97
CA LEU A 33 7.51 -29.25 35.89
C LEU A 33 7.32 -29.91 34.52
N LEU A 34 7.53 -31.23 34.41
CA LEU A 34 7.27 -32.00 33.21
C LEU A 34 5.79 -31.94 32.82
N PHE A 35 4.87 -32.11 33.76
CA PHE A 35 3.44 -32.00 33.49
C PHE A 35 3.05 -30.59 33.03
N VAL A 36 3.59 -29.54 33.66
CA VAL A 36 3.35 -28.15 33.22
C VAL A 36 3.92 -27.90 31.82
N PHE A 37 5.11 -28.43 31.52
CA PHE A 37 5.69 -28.35 30.18
C PHE A 37 4.86 -29.12 29.14
N PHE A 38 4.40 -30.34 29.45
CA PHE A 38 3.51 -31.12 28.58
C PHE A 38 2.15 -30.45 28.40
N ALA A 39 1.56 -29.89 29.46
CA ALA A 39 0.30 -29.17 29.37
C ALA A 39 0.44 -27.87 28.58
N PHE A 40 1.55 -27.15 28.74
CA PHE A 40 1.85 -25.95 27.96
C PHE A 40 2.08 -26.29 26.48
N THR A 41 2.92 -27.28 26.19
CA THR A 41 3.18 -27.72 24.80
C THR A 41 1.94 -28.31 24.14
N PHE A 42 1.11 -29.07 24.87
CA PHE A 42 -0.17 -29.58 24.36
C PHE A 42 -1.16 -28.44 24.12
N THR A 43 -1.25 -27.47 25.03
CA THR A 43 -2.12 -26.28 24.85
C THR A 43 -1.66 -25.45 23.65
N VAL A 44 -0.36 -25.17 23.53
CA VAL A 44 0.22 -24.47 22.37
C VAL A 44 -0.01 -25.26 21.08
N TYR A 45 0.22 -26.57 21.09
CA TYR A 45 -0.08 -27.46 19.96
C TYR A 45 -1.55 -27.40 19.57
N TYR A 46 -2.47 -27.48 20.53
CA TYR A 46 -3.91 -27.41 20.32
C TYR A 46 -4.36 -26.06 19.78
N LEU A 47 -3.79 -24.95 20.29
CA LEU A 47 -4.06 -23.59 19.79
C LEU A 47 -3.54 -23.39 18.36
N ILE A 48 -2.34 -23.91 18.05
CA ILE A 48 -1.77 -23.86 16.70
C ILE A 48 -2.57 -24.73 15.72
N HIS A 49 -3.05 -25.90 16.14
CA HIS A 49 -3.79 -26.82 15.26
C HIS A 49 -5.27 -26.47 15.10
N ASN A 50 -5.85 -25.71 16.04
CA ASN A 50 -7.23 -25.19 15.95
C ASN A 50 -7.26 -23.68 15.67
N ASP A 51 -6.24 -23.15 14.99
CA ASP A 51 -6.11 -21.73 14.66
C ASP A 51 -7.31 -21.20 13.84
N SER A 52 -8.01 -22.09 13.13
CA SER A 52 -9.26 -21.77 12.43
C SER A 52 -10.40 -21.30 13.35
N LEU A 53 -10.36 -21.60 14.66
CA LEU A 53 -11.31 -21.06 15.64
C LEU A 53 -11.06 -19.58 15.97
N TRP A 54 -9.83 -19.12 15.77
CA TRP A 54 -9.37 -17.79 16.19
C TRP A 54 -9.12 -16.87 15.00
N ARG A 55 -9.41 -17.32 13.78
CA ARG A 55 -9.16 -16.61 12.52
C ARG A 55 -10.44 -16.48 11.71
N PRO A 56 -10.57 -15.44 10.88
CA PRO A 56 -11.65 -15.38 9.90
C PRO A 56 -11.56 -16.58 8.93
N THR A 57 -12.72 -17.16 8.61
CA THR A 57 -12.85 -18.30 7.71
C THR A 57 -13.39 -17.93 6.33
N GLY A 58 -13.75 -16.67 6.12
CA GLY A 58 -14.28 -16.15 4.86
C GLY A 58 -13.48 -14.94 4.36
N PRO A 59 -13.97 -14.31 3.27
CA PRO A 59 -13.40 -13.09 2.74
C PRO A 59 -13.28 -12.00 3.83
N ILE A 60 -12.15 -11.30 3.85
CA ILE A 60 -11.88 -10.22 4.80
C ILE A 60 -12.36 -8.89 4.24
N LEU A 61 -12.18 -8.68 2.94
CA LEU A 61 -12.65 -7.47 2.28
C LEU A 61 -14.16 -7.55 2.14
N GLN A 62 -14.86 -6.63 2.79
CA GLN A 62 -16.28 -6.45 2.60
C GLN A 62 -16.49 -5.67 1.31
N GLU A 63 -17.33 -6.20 0.42
CA GLU A 63 -17.80 -5.41 -0.72
C GLU A 63 -18.62 -4.24 -0.20
N THR A 64 -18.12 -3.03 -0.38
CA THR A 64 -18.84 -1.80 -0.09
C THR A 64 -19.01 -1.02 -1.37
N GLY A 65 -20.27 -0.79 -1.74
CA GLY A 65 -20.61 0.12 -2.83
C GLY A 65 -20.34 1.57 -2.46
N VAL A 66 -20.41 2.42 -3.46
CA VAL A 66 -20.37 3.88 -3.31
C VAL A 66 -21.79 4.40 -3.17
N THR A 67 -22.06 5.21 -2.14
CA THR A 67 -23.36 5.89 -1.97
C THR A 67 -23.41 7.12 -2.88
N PRO A 68 -24.36 7.20 -3.84
CA PRO A 68 -24.41 8.31 -4.80
C PRO A 68 -24.47 9.71 -4.16
N ALA A 69 -25.15 9.85 -3.01
CA ALA A 69 -25.24 11.09 -2.24
C ALA A 69 -23.89 11.66 -1.75
N ASN A 70 -22.83 10.84 -1.74
CA ASN A 70 -21.50 11.26 -1.31
C ASN A 70 -20.58 11.61 -2.49
N ILE A 71 -21.06 11.47 -3.73
CA ILE A 71 -20.29 11.71 -4.95
C ILE A 71 -20.80 12.98 -5.61
N SER A 72 -19.90 13.93 -5.82
CA SER A 72 -20.19 15.13 -6.61
C SER A 72 -20.25 14.76 -8.10
N PRO A 73 -21.35 15.08 -8.82
CA PRO A 73 -21.45 14.82 -10.25
C PRO A 73 -20.51 15.73 -11.07
N GLY A 74 -20.32 15.38 -12.34
CA GLY A 74 -19.58 16.18 -13.32
C GLY A 74 -18.41 15.43 -13.94
N GLU A 75 -17.46 16.16 -14.52
CA GLU A 75 -16.27 15.59 -15.14
C GLU A 75 -15.05 15.81 -14.26
N ARG A 76 -14.14 14.82 -14.23
CA ARG A 76 -12.82 14.93 -13.60
C ARG A 76 -11.75 14.38 -14.51
N LYS A 77 -10.56 14.96 -14.48
CA LYS A 77 -9.36 14.38 -15.10
C LYS A 77 -8.68 13.43 -14.12
N PHE A 78 -8.02 12.41 -14.65
CA PHE A 78 -7.15 11.51 -13.89
C PHE A 78 -5.75 11.50 -14.50
N VAL A 79 -4.73 11.72 -13.68
CA VAL A 79 -3.32 11.70 -14.09
C VAL A 79 -2.50 10.79 -13.20
N ILE A 80 -1.54 10.08 -13.80
CA ILE A 80 -0.50 9.34 -13.09
C ILE A 80 0.78 10.16 -13.09
N VAL A 81 1.41 10.33 -11.94
CA VAL A 81 2.68 11.06 -11.77
C VAL A 81 3.77 10.10 -11.30
N LEU A 82 4.87 10.03 -12.04
CA LEU A 82 6.02 9.17 -11.78
C LEU A 82 7.27 10.02 -11.50
N PRO A 83 7.74 10.11 -10.24
CA PRO A 83 8.97 10.80 -9.90
C PRO A 83 10.18 9.91 -10.21
N VAL A 84 10.95 10.29 -11.24
CA VAL A 84 12.16 9.58 -11.67
C VAL A 84 13.10 10.47 -12.48
N ASP A 85 14.40 10.29 -12.29
CA ASP A 85 15.46 11.05 -12.95
C ASP A 85 16.09 10.32 -14.14
N ASP A 86 15.99 9.00 -14.22
CA ASP A 86 16.65 8.21 -15.26
C ASP A 86 15.77 7.15 -15.93
N SER A 87 16.16 6.79 -17.14
CA SER A 87 15.53 5.72 -17.92
C SER A 87 15.92 4.36 -17.37
N SER A 88 15.00 3.39 -17.40
CA SER A 88 15.30 2.01 -17.00
C SER A 88 14.27 1.00 -17.52
N PRO A 89 14.64 -0.29 -17.66
CA PRO A 89 13.66 -1.34 -17.93
C PRO A 89 12.59 -1.46 -16.83
N ASP A 90 12.94 -1.12 -15.59
CA ASP A 90 12.00 -1.08 -14.47
C ASP A 90 10.95 0.02 -14.65
N LEU A 91 11.35 1.25 -15.04
CA LEU A 91 10.43 2.32 -15.42
C LEU A 91 9.53 1.90 -16.59
N CYS A 92 10.12 1.23 -17.57
CA CYS A 92 9.39 0.68 -18.71
C CYS A 92 8.29 -0.28 -18.28
N LYS A 93 8.52 -1.15 -17.29
CA LYS A 93 7.51 -2.07 -16.74
C LYS A 93 6.37 -1.32 -16.05
N VAL A 94 6.67 -0.26 -15.29
CA VAL A 94 5.63 0.58 -14.67
C VAL A 94 4.75 1.21 -15.75
N VAL A 95 5.35 1.91 -16.72
CA VAL A 95 4.61 2.59 -17.80
C VAL A 95 3.85 1.62 -18.69
N SER A 96 4.47 0.49 -19.07
CA SER A 96 3.81 -0.54 -19.88
C SER A 96 2.65 -1.20 -19.15
N SER A 97 2.75 -1.45 -17.83
CA SER A 97 1.61 -1.92 -17.05
C SER A 97 0.47 -0.89 -17.03
N ALA A 98 0.75 0.41 -16.91
CA ALA A 98 -0.29 1.42 -16.96
C ALA A 98 -1.00 1.42 -18.33
N VAL A 99 -0.23 1.55 -19.41
CA VAL A 99 -0.78 1.68 -20.77
C VAL A 99 -1.52 0.42 -21.22
N ALA A 100 -1.00 -0.77 -20.90
CA ALA A 100 -1.64 -2.04 -21.25
C ALA A 100 -2.98 -2.28 -20.54
N LEU A 101 -3.25 -1.55 -19.46
CA LEU A 101 -4.51 -1.60 -18.71
C LEU A 101 -5.47 -0.44 -19.06
N GLY A 102 -5.10 0.42 -20.00
CA GLY A 102 -5.92 1.56 -20.42
C GLY A 102 -5.82 2.79 -19.51
N TYR A 103 -4.80 2.87 -18.64
CA TYR A 103 -4.50 4.10 -17.91
C TYR A 103 -3.93 5.18 -18.85
N PRO A 104 -4.07 6.48 -18.49
CA PRO A 104 -3.41 7.55 -19.24
C PRO A 104 -1.89 7.39 -19.21
N ALA A 105 -1.23 7.88 -20.26
CA ALA A 105 0.22 7.99 -20.31
C ALA A 105 0.72 8.79 -19.08
N PRO A 106 1.62 8.22 -18.25
CA PRO A 106 2.05 8.89 -17.04
C PRO A 106 2.85 10.17 -17.32
N VAL A 107 2.76 11.13 -16.40
CA VAL A 107 3.61 12.32 -16.33
C VAL A 107 4.85 11.98 -15.50
N ILE A 108 6.02 12.01 -16.13
CA ILE A 108 7.31 11.84 -15.47
C ILE A 108 7.81 13.19 -14.98
N VAL A 109 8.14 13.28 -13.70
CA VAL A 109 8.75 14.47 -13.07
C VAL A 109 10.19 14.17 -12.68
N ASN A 110 11.04 15.21 -12.66
CA ASN A 110 12.49 15.16 -12.36
C ASN A 110 13.40 14.56 -13.43
N TRP A 111 12.90 14.36 -14.65
CA TRP A 111 13.68 13.77 -15.74
C TRP A 111 15.05 14.44 -15.95
N LYS A 112 16.12 13.66 -15.83
CA LYS A 112 17.54 14.06 -16.02
C LYS A 112 18.00 15.23 -15.16
N LYS A 113 17.36 15.48 -14.01
CA LYS A 113 17.85 16.47 -13.04
C LYS A 113 19.03 15.90 -12.24
N ASP A 114 20.06 16.71 -12.02
CA ASP A 114 21.19 16.32 -11.17
C ASP A 114 20.93 16.75 -9.71
N PHE A 115 20.59 15.78 -8.88
CA PHE A 115 20.34 16.00 -7.45
C PHE A 115 21.61 16.26 -6.62
N HIS A 116 22.80 16.11 -7.21
CA HIS A 116 24.07 16.31 -6.53
C HIS A 116 24.71 17.69 -6.75
N THR A 117 24.32 18.42 -7.81
CA THR A 117 25.07 19.62 -8.22
C THR A 117 24.23 20.88 -8.49
N GLU A 118 22.90 20.81 -8.50
CA GLU A 118 22.11 22.01 -8.78
C GLU A 118 22.03 22.97 -7.58
N ALA A 119 22.45 24.22 -7.81
CA ALA A 119 22.24 25.37 -6.92
C ALA A 119 20.75 25.70 -6.69
N ASP A 120 19.85 24.98 -7.36
CA ASP A 120 18.40 25.14 -7.39
C ASP A 120 17.68 24.33 -6.28
N GLY A 121 18.43 23.68 -5.38
CA GLY A 121 17.95 23.33 -4.04
C GLY A 121 17.08 22.08 -3.90
N ILE A 122 17.33 21.01 -4.66
CA ILE A 122 16.48 19.80 -4.62
C ILE A 122 16.92 18.74 -3.58
N GLY A 123 18.10 18.86 -2.98
CA GLY A 123 18.58 17.91 -1.97
C GLY A 123 18.76 16.48 -2.53
N PRO A 124 19.10 15.47 -1.69
CA PRO A 124 19.32 14.09 -2.14
C PRO A 124 18.14 13.52 -2.95
N SER A 125 18.42 12.63 -3.91
CA SER A 125 17.45 12.12 -4.91
C SER A 125 16.14 11.56 -4.35
N GLN A 126 16.15 10.99 -3.14
CA GLN A 126 14.94 10.51 -2.43
C GLN A 126 13.95 11.64 -2.12
N LEU A 127 14.46 12.85 -1.85
CA LEU A 127 13.66 14.05 -1.60
C LEU A 127 13.17 14.72 -2.90
N GLY A 128 13.82 14.40 -4.02
CA GLY A 128 13.42 14.85 -5.34
C GLY A 128 11.97 14.51 -5.67
N LYS A 129 11.47 13.38 -5.16
CA LYS A 129 10.07 12.97 -5.30
C LYS A 129 9.06 13.97 -4.75
N ILE A 130 9.32 14.52 -3.56
CA ILE A 130 8.46 15.53 -2.93
C ILE A 130 8.45 16.78 -3.82
N THR A 131 9.64 17.31 -4.10
CA THR A 131 9.81 18.57 -4.86
C THR A 131 9.30 18.46 -6.29
N GLY A 132 9.60 17.37 -6.99
CA GLY A 132 9.18 17.17 -8.39
C GLY A 132 7.67 17.05 -8.54
N THR A 133 7.04 16.28 -7.65
CA THR A 133 5.58 16.11 -7.64
C THR A 133 4.90 17.42 -7.28
N LEU A 134 5.39 18.13 -6.25
CA LEU A 134 4.83 19.42 -5.85
C LEU A 134 4.91 20.47 -6.98
N ASN A 135 6.08 20.62 -7.62
CA ASN A 135 6.25 21.54 -8.76
C ASN A 135 5.23 21.25 -9.88
N TYR A 136 4.96 19.97 -10.18
CA TYR A 136 3.95 19.60 -11.17
C TYR A 136 2.55 19.98 -10.71
N LEU A 137 2.19 19.67 -9.45
CA LEU A 137 0.88 20.00 -8.90
C LEU A 137 0.63 21.52 -8.91
N GLU A 138 1.60 22.32 -8.48
CA GLU A 138 1.52 23.78 -8.51
C GLU A 138 1.35 24.32 -9.93
N TRP A 139 2.13 23.82 -10.89
CA TRP A 139 2.00 24.22 -12.29
C TRP A 139 0.66 23.80 -12.89
N ALA A 140 0.28 22.53 -12.74
CA ALA A 140 -0.90 21.95 -13.37
C ALA A 140 -2.20 22.53 -12.80
N THR A 141 -2.21 23.00 -11.55
CA THR A 141 -3.38 23.65 -10.94
C THR A 141 -3.35 25.18 -11.04
N GLY A 142 -2.22 25.75 -11.49
CA GLY A 142 -2.00 27.19 -11.57
C GLY A 142 -2.78 27.89 -12.69
N ASP A 143 -2.61 29.20 -12.77
CA ASP A 143 -3.30 30.04 -13.78
C ASP A 143 -2.52 30.20 -15.08
N GLU A 144 -1.22 29.84 -15.09
CA GLU A 144 -0.35 29.99 -16.25
C GLU A 144 -0.41 28.81 -17.23
N VAL A 145 -0.92 27.66 -16.79
CA VAL A 145 -1.03 26.44 -17.61
C VAL A 145 -2.21 26.54 -18.60
N SER A 146 -2.06 25.89 -19.76
CA SER A 146 -3.12 25.82 -20.76
C SER A 146 -4.39 25.14 -20.21
N SER A 147 -5.57 25.50 -20.71
CA SER A 147 -6.84 24.89 -20.27
C SER A 147 -6.88 23.37 -20.43
N GLU A 148 -6.18 22.86 -21.43
CA GLU A 148 -6.07 21.44 -21.75
C GLU A 148 -5.26 20.70 -20.68
N GLU A 149 -4.15 21.28 -20.23
CA GLU A 149 -3.24 20.72 -19.24
C GLU A 149 -3.58 21.11 -17.80
N LYS A 150 -4.51 22.05 -17.61
CA LYS A 150 -4.96 22.47 -16.29
C LYS A 150 -5.72 21.34 -15.60
N LEU A 151 -5.34 21.05 -14.36
CA LEU A 151 -6.09 20.23 -13.42
C LEU A 151 -6.99 21.15 -12.57
N GLY A 152 -8.26 20.77 -12.45
CA GLY A 152 -9.13 21.30 -11.40
C GLY A 152 -8.71 20.79 -10.03
N GLU A 153 -9.12 21.50 -8.97
CA GLU A 153 -8.78 21.12 -7.58
C GLU A 153 -9.27 19.71 -7.21
N ASP A 154 -10.40 19.29 -7.79
CA ASP A 154 -11.00 17.97 -7.56
C ASP A 154 -10.53 16.89 -8.57
N ASP A 155 -9.71 17.25 -9.56
CA ASP A 155 -9.16 16.27 -10.50
C ASP A 155 -8.24 15.29 -9.77
N LEU A 156 -8.23 14.03 -10.19
CA LEU A 156 -7.57 12.96 -9.46
C LEU A 156 -6.11 12.80 -9.90
N VAL A 157 -5.23 12.71 -8.91
CA VAL A 157 -3.81 12.45 -9.09
C VAL A 157 -3.46 11.13 -8.42
N LEU A 158 -2.82 10.23 -9.16
CA LEU A 158 -2.16 9.05 -8.64
C LEU A 158 -0.64 9.24 -8.74
N MET A 159 0.05 9.34 -7.62
CA MET A 159 1.51 9.32 -7.59
C MET A 159 2.00 7.91 -7.22
N LEU A 160 2.94 7.37 -8.01
CA LEU A 160 3.54 6.04 -7.81
C LEU A 160 5.07 6.11 -7.85
N ASP A 161 5.75 5.25 -7.09
CA ASP A 161 7.15 4.93 -7.34
C ASP A 161 7.34 4.37 -8.76
N ALA A 162 8.41 4.81 -9.40
CA ALA A 162 8.61 4.65 -10.82
C ALA A 162 9.45 3.43 -11.24
N HIS A 163 9.85 2.56 -10.30
CA HIS A 163 10.75 1.42 -10.59
C HIS A 163 10.25 0.05 -10.11
N ASP A 164 9.30 0.00 -9.20
CA ASP A 164 8.92 -1.24 -8.54
C ASP A 164 7.42 -1.35 -8.28
N ILE A 165 6.60 -0.60 -9.02
CA ILE A 165 5.13 -0.71 -8.97
C ILE A 165 4.58 -1.22 -10.29
N TRP A 166 3.79 -2.30 -10.23
CA TRP A 166 3.05 -2.81 -11.39
C TRP A 166 1.56 -2.68 -11.15
N LEU A 167 0.86 -2.10 -12.13
CA LEU A 167 -0.60 -2.09 -12.16
C LEU A 167 -1.10 -3.46 -12.63
N GLN A 168 -2.19 -3.91 -12.03
CA GLN A 168 -2.81 -5.21 -12.29
C GLN A 168 -4.29 -5.12 -12.67
N LEU A 169 -5.02 -4.12 -12.16
CA LEU A 169 -6.46 -3.96 -12.39
C LEU A 169 -6.76 -2.66 -13.15
N PRO A 170 -7.85 -2.61 -13.93
CA PRO A 170 -8.12 -1.47 -14.82
C PRO A 170 -8.53 -0.20 -14.06
N PRO A 171 -8.49 0.97 -14.72
CA PRO A 171 -8.87 2.26 -14.12
C PRO A 171 -10.23 2.26 -13.43
N SER A 172 -11.23 1.60 -14.01
CA SER A 172 -12.59 1.53 -13.45
C SER A 172 -12.63 0.90 -12.05
N VAL A 173 -11.85 -0.17 -11.83
CA VAL A 173 -11.71 -0.81 -10.51
C VAL A 173 -10.99 0.11 -9.53
N MET A 174 -9.93 0.78 -9.98
CA MET A 174 -9.21 1.76 -9.15
C MET A 174 -10.13 2.90 -8.69
N MET A 175 -10.91 3.49 -9.59
CA MET A 175 -11.83 4.58 -9.25
C MET A 175 -12.89 4.09 -8.26
N HIS A 176 -13.52 2.94 -8.51
CA HIS A 176 -14.50 2.37 -7.59
C HIS A 176 -13.94 2.16 -6.18
N ARG A 177 -12.72 1.61 -6.06
CA ARG A 177 -12.04 1.40 -4.78
C ARG A 177 -11.63 2.69 -4.09
N TYR A 178 -11.14 3.67 -4.83
CA TYR A 178 -10.81 4.98 -4.27
C TYR A 178 -12.03 5.63 -3.60
N TYR A 179 -13.17 5.70 -4.29
CA TYR A 179 -14.37 6.31 -3.72
C TYR A 179 -14.97 5.51 -2.58
N SER A 180 -15.06 4.18 -2.71
CA SER A 180 -15.60 3.33 -1.64
C SER A 180 -14.69 3.26 -0.39
N SER A 181 -13.37 3.32 -0.56
CA SER A 181 -12.42 3.40 0.56
C SER A 181 -12.54 4.73 1.32
N ASN A 182 -12.60 5.86 0.59
CA ASN A 182 -12.83 7.16 1.22
C ASN A 182 -14.21 7.23 1.91
N GLU A 183 -15.26 6.63 1.34
CA GLU A 183 -16.56 6.55 2.01
C GLU A 183 -16.49 5.75 3.32
N ARG A 184 -15.83 4.59 3.33
CA ARG A 184 -15.61 3.80 4.55
C ARG A 184 -14.82 4.58 5.59
N ALA A 185 -13.77 5.30 5.16
CA ALA A 185 -12.96 6.11 6.06
C ALA A 185 -13.75 7.27 6.67
N ASN A 186 -14.52 8.00 5.86
CA ASN A 186 -15.34 9.11 6.34
C ASN A 186 -16.48 8.66 7.26
N ARG A 187 -17.09 7.49 6.99
CA ARG A 187 -18.03 6.87 7.92
C ARG A 187 -17.36 6.53 9.25
N ARG A 188 -16.16 5.95 9.21
CA ARG A 188 -15.40 5.63 10.41
C ARG A 188 -15.04 6.88 11.23
N ILE A 189 -14.63 7.97 10.57
CA ILE A 189 -14.43 9.27 11.22
C ILE A 189 -15.75 9.70 11.91
N ALA A 190 -16.88 9.65 11.21
CA ALA A 190 -18.18 9.98 11.79
C ALA A 190 -18.51 9.16 13.06
N GLU A 191 -18.22 7.86 13.02
CA GLU A 191 -18.46 6.93 14.12
C GLU A 191 -17.51 7.15 15.31
N GLU A 192 -16.22 7.34 15.05
CA GLU A 192 -15.19 7.53 16.09
C GLU A 192 -15.37 8.85 16.85
N TYR A 193 -15.79 9.92 16.15
CA TYR A 193 -15.94 11.26 16.72
C TYR A 193 -17.36 11.61 17.15
N GLY A 194 -18.36 10.81 16.77
CA GLY A 194 -19.78 11.06 17.07
C GLY A 194 -20.43 12.16 16.21
N PHE A 195 -19.69 12.76 15.27
CA PHE A 195 -20.18 13.70 14.28
C PHE A 195 -19.28 13.69 13.03
N PHE A 196 -19.78 14.25 11.93
CA PHE A 196 -19.00 14.41 10.70
C PHE A 196 -19.22 15.79 10.10
N ASP A 197 -18.11 16.50 9.88
CA ASP A 197 -18.09 17.81 9.24
C ASP A 197 -16.97 17.81 8.19
N LYS A 198 -17.36 17.83 6.90
CA LYS A 198 -16.43 17.83 5.76
C LYS A 198 -15.54 19.07 5.74
N GLU A 199 -15.99 20.18 6.34
CA GLU A 199 -15.16 21.38 6.47
C GLU A 199 -14.14 21.22 7.58
N LEU A 200 -14.35 20.34 8.57
CA LEU A 200 -13.39 20.12 9.65
C LEU A 200 -12.40 19.02 9.31
N MET A 201 -12.88 17.81 9.02
CA MET A 201 -12.04 16.62 8.81
C MET A 201 -12.73 15.61 7.89
N GLN A 202 -11.95 15.04 6.98
CA GLN A 202 -12.36 13.96 6.09
C GLN A 202 -11.11 13.27 5.54
N GLN A 203 -11.30 12.12 4.90
CA GLN A 203 -10.30 11.47 4.07
C GLN A 203 -10.66 11.66 2.60
N THR A 204 -9.71 12.19 1.84
CA THR A 204 -9.76 12.29 0.38
C THR A 204 -8.48 11.72 -0.25
N ILE A 205 -7.34 11.85 0.43
CA ILE A 205 -6.07 11.26 0.03
C ILE A 205 -5.94 9.87 0.66
N ILE A 206 -5.66 8.87 -0.18
CA ILE A 206 -5.31 7.52 0.23
C ILE A 206 -3.83 7.29 -0.03
N ALA A 207 -3.05 7.12 1.04
CA ALA A 207 -1.66 6.70 0.99
C ALA A 207 -1.55 5.17 1.14
N ALA A 208 -0.55 4.56 0.51
CA ALA A 208 -0.24 3.16 0.74
C ALA A 208 0.09 2.89 2.22
N ALA A 209 -0.36 1.74 2.73
CA ALA A 209 -0.08 1.32 4.10
C ALA A 209 0.94 0.17 4.13
N GLN A 210 1.86 0.22 5.09
CA GLN A 210 2.83 -0.84 5.39
C GLN A 210 2.77 -1.31 6.84
N LYS A 211 3.32 -2.50 7.06
CA LYS A 211 3.28 -3.24 8.34
C LYS A 211 4.29 -2.77 9.38
N GLY A 212 5.42 -2.23 8.95
CA GLY A 212 6.49 -1.81 9.85
C GLY A 212 6.58 -0.30 9.96
N CYS A 213 6.64 0.21 11.20
CA CYS A 213 7.10 1.57 11.43
C CYS A 213 8.62 1.56 11.42
N ILE A 214 9.21 1.91 10.28
CA ILE A 214 10.66 2.00 10.16
C ILE A 214 11.03 3.42 10.54
N ALA A 215 11.30 3.61 11.84
CA ALA A 215 11.85 4.85 12.35
C ALA A 215 13.09 5.23 11.53
N PRO A 216 13.18 6.46 11.05
CA PRO A 216 14.32 6.92 10.31
C PRO A 216 15.55 6.96 11.20
N ARG A 217 16.72 7.07 10.56
CA ARG A 217 17.99 7.04 11.27
C ARG A 217 18.38 8.40 11.85
N ASP A 218 17.69 9.47 11.49
CA ASP A 218 17.92 10.79 12.05
C ASP A 218 17.20 10.96 13.40
N LYS A 219 17.54 12.05 14.08
CA LYS A 219 17.00 12.41 15.40
C LYS A 219 15.95 13.51 15.32
N VAL A 220 15.66 14.01 14.13
CA VAL A 220 14.80 15.18 13.90
C VAL A 220 13.38 14.70 13.68
N SER A 221 13.19 13.70 12.81
CA SER A 221 11.89 13.21 12.43
C SER A 221 11.24 12.30 13.48
N ASN A 222 9.95 12.52 13.72
CA ASN A 222 9.13 11.68 14.58
C ASN A 222 7.97 11.06 13.80
N LEU A 223 7.98 9.74 13.65
CA LEU A 223 6.98 9.03 12.85
C LEU A 223 5.68 8.76 13.61
N TYR A 224 5.61 9.11 14.90
CA TYR A 224 4.40 8.91 15.71
C TYR A 224 3.89 7.45 15.66
N CYS A 225 4.80 6.48 15.64
CA CYS A 225 4.49 5.05 15.43
C CYS A 225 3.46 4.47 16.42
N ASN A 226 3.33 5.08 17.60
CA ASN A 226 2.38 4.68 18.64
C ASN A 226 1.10 5.54 18.65
N ASP A 227 1.08 6.62 17.88
CA ASP A 227 0.04 7.63 17.89
C ASP A 227 -0.80 7.68 16.60
N VAL A 228 -0.48 6.85 15.61
CA VAL A 228 -1.34 6.62 14.44
C VAL A 228 -2.51 5.68 14.77
N PRO A 229 -3.66 5.76 14.08
CA PRO A 229 -4.78 4.83 14.27
C PRO A 229 -4.39 3.37 14.01
N ASP A 230 -5.12 2.45 14.65
CA ASP A 230 -4.99 1.03 14.34
C ASP A 230 -5.60 0.68 12.98
N SER A 231 -5.12 -0.44 12.42
CA SER A 231 -5.59 -0.92 11.12
C SER A 231 -7.06 -1.32 11.17
N THR A 232 -7.79 -1.01 10.09
CA THR A 232 -9.19 -1.43 9.93
C THR A 232 -9.36 -2.90 9.56
N LEU A 233 -8.26 -3.63 9.28
CA LEU A 233 -8.32 -5.08 9.13
C LEU A 233 -8.76 -5.76 10.43
N PRO A 234 -9.44 -6.92 10.37
CA PRO A 234 -9.85 -7.66 11.56
C PRO A 234 -8.69 -7.91 12.52
N GLU A 235 -8.93 -7.71 13.82
CA GLU A 235 -7.93 -7.88 14.90
C GLU A 235 -7.34 -9.30 14.99
N ASN A 236 -7.94 -10.25 14.27
CA ASN A 236 -7.52 -11.63 14.20
C ASN A 236 -7.17 -12.09 12.78
N VAL A 237 -6.89 -11.16 11.84
CA VAL A 237 -6.61 -11.50 10.43
C VAL A 237 -5.45 -12.48 10.29
N PHE A 238 -4.40 -12.36 11.11
CA PHE A 238 -3.26 -13.29 11.20
C PHE A 238 -3.41 -14.34 12.34
N GLY A 239 -4.60 -14.44 12.92
CA GLY A 239 -4.96 -15.26 14.08
C GLY A 239 -4.20 -14.89 15.33
N PHE A 240 -3.74 -15.91 16.07
CA PHE A 240 -3.04 -15.73 17.33
C PHE A 240 -1.80 -14.80 17.24
N PHE A 241 -1.18 -14.71 16.07
CA PHE A 241 0.01 -13.87 15.85
C PHE A 241 -0.31 -12.44 15.39
N THR A 242 -1.58 -12.07 15.25
CA THR A 242 -1.96 -10.72 14.80
C THR A 242 -1.37 -9.67 15.73
N ASP A 243 -0.64 -8.72 15.15
CA ASP A 243 0.05 -7.63 15.84
C ASP A 243 1.10 -8.06 16.88
N TYR A 244 1.54 -9.32 16.83
CA TYR A 244 2.71 -9.79 17.55
C TYR A 244 3.97 -9.64 16.70
N THR A 245 5.05 -9.17 17.32
CA THR A 245 6.36 -8.98 16.66
C THR A 245 7.13 -10.29 16.37
N VAL A 246 6.44 -11.44 16.48
CA VAL A 246 6.97 -12.75 16.08
C VAL A 246 7.20 -12.71 14.57
N SER A 247 8.41 -13.05 14.13
CA SER A 247 8.82 -12.88 12.73
C SER A 247 8.81 -11.41 12.26
N ARG A 248 9.19 -10.48 13.16
CA ARG A 248 9.26 -9.03 12.94
C ARG A 248 7.90 -8.41 12.65
N TYR A 249 7.62 -8.07 11.38
CA TYR A 249 6.40 -7.36 10.98
C TYR A 249 5.47 -8.22 10.12
N LYS A 250 5.78 -9.51 9.90
CA LYS A 250 5.01 -10.38 9.00
C LYS A 250 3.51 -10.41 9.32
N TYR A 251 3.19 -10.53 10.61
CA TYR A 251 1.83 -10.69 11.14
C TYR A 251 1.27 -9.40 11.75
N MET A 252 1.89 -8.25 11.45
CA MET A 252 1.34 -6.96 11.83
C MET A 252 0.31 -6.53 10.79
N ARG A 253 -0.80 -5.96 11.24
CA ARG A 253 -1.71 -5.26 10.33
C ARG A 253 -1.03 -3.96 9.86
N PRO A 254 -1.13 -3.62 8.56
CA PRO A 254 -0.53 -2.39 8.05
C PRO A 254 -1.27 -1.19 8.64
N LYS A 255 -0.49 -0.24 9.16
CA LYS A 255 -1.01 1.02 9.75
C LYS A 255 -0.01 2.18 9.69
N TYR A 256 1.07 2.02 8.95
CA TYR A 256 2.10 3.03 8.77
C TYR A 256 2.13 3.50 7.33
N VAL A 257 2.43 4.76 7.10
CA VAL A 257 2.58 5.31 5.74
C VAL A 257 3.70 4.55 5.01
N ASN A 258 3.40 4.16 3.78
CA ASN A 258 4.39 3.85 2.76
C ASN A 258 4.34 4.96 1.71
N SER A 259 5.48 5.61 1.45
CA SER A 259 5.49 6.75 0.53
C SER A 259 5.38 6.34 -0.95
N GLY A 260 5.41 5.05 -1.29
CA GLY A 260 5.45 4.58 -2.67
C GLY A 260 4.19 4.84 -3.48
N SER A 261 3.04 5.12 -2.85
CA SER A 261 1.81 5.41 -3.59
C SER A 261 0.87 6.33 -2.82
N PHE A 262 0.31 7.30 -3.53
CA PHE A 262 -0.72 8.21 -3.03
C PHE A 262 -1.74 8.48 -4.11
N MET A 263 -3.02 8.55 -3.76
CA MET A 263 -4.09 8.94 -4.66
C MET A 263 -5.03 9.92 -3.97
N GLY A 264 -5.36 11.02 -4.65
CA GLY A 264 -6.30 12.01 -4.11
C GLY A 264 -6.56 13.16 -5.07
N PRO A 265 -7.41 14.13 -4.68
CA PRO A 265 -7.66 15.34 -5.46
C PRO A 265 -6.39 16.19 -5.60
N ALA A 266 -6.18 16.82 -6.76
CA ALA A 266 -5.00 17.61 -7.06
C ALA A 266 -4.78 18.73 -6.04
N GLY A 267 -5.86 19.39 -5.60
CA GLY A 267 -5.81 20.46 -4.60
C GLY A 267 -5.36 19.97 -3.23
N ASP A 268 -5.88 18.83 -2.78
CA ASP A 268 -5.53 18.23 -1.49
C ASP A 268 -4.10 17.68 -1.52
N MET A 269 -3.75 16.96 -2.59
CA MET A 269 -2.39 16.48 -2.84
C MET A 269 -1.37 17.63 -2.85
N ARG A 270 -1.68 18.77 -3.50
CA ARG A 270 -0.81 19.96 -3.50
C ARG A 270 -0.58 20.49 -2.09
N ARG A 271 -1.64 20.64 -1.28
CA ARG A 271 -1.53 21.12 0.11
C ARG A 271 -0.70 20.17 0.98
N TYR A 272 -0.93 18.87 0.87
CA TYR A 272 -0.19 17.87 1.63
C TYR A 272 1.30 17.84 1.24
N PHE A 273 1.60 17.83 -0.06
CA PHE A 273 2.98 17.86 -0.54
C PHE A 273 3.69 19.17 -0.20
N GLN A 274 2.99 20.30 -0.18
CA GLN A 274 3.53 21.57 0.30
C GLN A 274 3.94 21.47 1.77
N ARG A 275 3.05 20.97 2.65
CA ARG A 275 3.38 20.82 4.07
C ARG A 275 4.57 19.90 4.31
N VAL A 276 4.64 18.79 3.55
CA VAL A 276 5.76 17.85 3.58
C VAL A 276 7.05 18.51 3.10
N LYS A 277 6.99 19.33 2.03
CA LYS A 277 8.13 20.12 1.54
C LYS A 277 8.60 21.14 2.57
N ASP A 278 7.68 21.83 3.24
CA ASP A 278 8.00 22.81 4.28
C ASP A 278 8.72 22.15 5.46
N ARG A 279 8.24 20.98 5.92
CA ARG A 279 8.93 20.20 6.97
C ARG A 279 10.31 19.73 6.48
N MET A 280 10.40 19.21 5.27
CA MET A 280 11.66 18.78 4.67
C MET A 280 12.70 19.90 4.64
N ASP A 281 12.30 21.12 4.25
CA ASP A 281 13.18 22.28 4.20
C ASP A 281 13.63 22.71 5.60
N GLN A 282 12.74 22.62 6.60
CA GLN A 282 13.08 22.86 8.01
C GLN A 282 14.11 21.84 8.50
N ASP A 283 13.86 20.54 8.28
CA ASP A 283 14.75 19.48 8.74
C ASP A 283 16.13 19.58 8.08
N LEU A 284 16.19 19.95 6.78
CA LEU A 284 17.45 20.20 6.06
C LEU A 284 18.31 21.32 6.69
N LEU A 285 17.70 22.30 7.34
CA LEU A 285 18.42 23.37 8.06
C LEU A 285 18.95 22.89 9.42
N GLU A 286 18.31 21.89 10.03
CA GLU A 286 18.65 21.39 11.37
C GLU A 286 19.66 20.23 11.33
N VAL A 287 19.66 19.45 10.24
CA VAL A 287 20.59 18.34 10.01
C VAL A 287 22.04 18.84 9.97
N ARG A 288 22.86 18.33 10.89
CA ARG A 288 24.30 18.60 10.90
C ARG A 288 24.98 17.78 9.80
N SER A 289 26.12 18.26 9.28
CA SER A 289 26.89 17.70 8.15
C SER A 289 27.28 16.20 8.20
N ALA A 290 26.93 15.45 9.25
CA ALA A 290 27.20 14.02 9.41
C ALA A 290 25.93 13.18 9.67
N GLU A 291 24.74 13.77 9.59
CA GLU A 291 23.45 13.09 9.75
C GLU A 291 22.74 13.06 8.38
N ASP A 292 22.15 11.91 8.02
CA ASP A 292 21.35 11.76 6.79
C ASP A 292 19.87 11.86 7.18
N LEU A 293 19.07 12.59 6.39
CA LEU A 293 17.61 12.61 6.56
C LEU A 293 17.00 11.21 6.39
N ALA A 294 15.86 11.01 7.06
CA ALA A 294 14.96 9.87 7.05
C ALA A 294 14.60 9.18 5.72
N GLY A 295 14.93 9.78 4.57
CA GLY A 295 14.24 9.54 3.32
C GLY A 295 12.85 10.21 3.30
N ASP A 296 12.19 10.18 2.16
CA ASP A 296 10.86 10.77 1.94
C ASP A 296 9.79 10.18 2.87
N GLN A 297 9.81 8.87 3.11
CA GLN A 297 8.79 8.17 3.90
C GLN A 297 8.68 8.68 5.34
N GLY A 298 9.79 9.07 5.98
CA GLY A 298 9.77 9.55 7.36
C GLY A 298 9.01 10.87 7.49
N ILE A 299 9.21 11.78 6.54
CA ILE A 299 8.59 13.11 6.54
C ILE A 299 7.08 12.99 6.26
N PHE A 300 6.69 12.19 5.26
CA PHE A 300 5.27 11.91 5.01
C PHE A 300 4.57 11.30 6.23
N ALA A 301 5.22 10.34 6.89
CA ALA A 301 4.71 9.67 8.08
C ALA A 301 4.60 10.61 9.29
N GLU A 302 5.55 11.53 9.46
CA GLU A 302 5.50 12.56 10.50
C GLU A 302 4.28 13.47 10.32
N ILE A 303 4.09 14.05 9.13
CA ILE A 303 2.94 14.93 8.86
C ILE A 303 1.61 14.17 9.04
N PHE A 304 1.54 12.91 8.61
CA PHE A 304 0.37 12.08 8.88
C PHE A 304 0.14 11.87 10.39
N GLY A 305 1.19 11.61 11.16
CA GLY A 305 1.11 11.47 12.61
C GLY A 305 0.65 12.75 13.32
N GLU A 306 1.15 13.92 12.90
CA GLU A 306 0.71 15.23 13.40
C GLU A 306 -0.79 15.45 13.14
N GLN A 307 -1.28 15.14 11.94
CA GLN A 307 -2.70 15.21 11.59
C GLN A 307 -3.53 14.32 12.54
N GLU A 308 -3.16 13.04 12.71
CA GLU A 308 -3.93 12.11 13.53
C GLU A 308 -3.89 12.47 15.03
N LEU A 309 -2.77 13.03 15.51
CA LEU A 309 -2.68 13.59 16.86
C LEU A 309 -3.60 14.79 17.04
N TRP A 310 -3.67 15.69 16.05
CA TRP A 310 -4.60 16.82 16.07
C TRP A 310 -6.05 16.33 16.05
N ARG A 311 -6.41 15.39 15.16
CA ARG A 311 -7.74 14.79 15.11
C ARG A 311 -8.16 14.20 16.45
N ARG A 312 -7.26 13.50 17.17
CA ARG A 312 -7.53 12.93 18.52
C ARG A 312 -7.83 13.98 19.60
N GLN A 313 -7.42 15.22 19.41
CA GLN A 313 -7.70 16.30 20.37
C GLN A 313 -9.11 16.86 20.21
N ILE A 314 -9.73 16.66 19.04
CA ILE A 314 -11.09 17.12 18.73
C ILE A 314 -12.11 16.29 19.50
N LYS A 315 -13.03 16.97 20.19
CA LYS A 315 -14.11 16.32 20.94
C LYS A 315 -15.46 16.76 20.40
N GLN A 316 -16.43 15.85 20.48
CA GLN A 316 -17.82 16.16 20.10
C GLN A 316 -18.36 17.38 20.85
N ASP A 317 -18.11 17.47 22.16
CA ASP A 317 -18.52 18.59 23.02
C ASP A 317 -18.00 19.96 22.53
N ASP A 318 -16.88 20.00 21.78
CA ASP A 318 -16.33 21.24 21.22
C ASP A 318 -17.24 21.83 20.13
N PHE A 319 -18.11 21.01 19.53
CA PHE A 319 -19.01 21.38 18.43
C PHE A 319 -20.47 21.55 18.86
N ASP A 320 -20.75 21.44 20.16
CA ASP A 320 -22.08 21.68 20.72
C ASP A 320 -22.34 23.17 20.96
N GLY A 321 -23.37 23.72 20.32
CA GLY A 321 -23.76 25.12 20.48
C GLY A 321 -22.66 26.10 20.03
N ASP A 322 -22.51 27.22 20.75
CA ASP A 322 -21.49 28.25 20.51
C ASP A 322 -20.24 28.03 21.37
N ASN A 323 -19.71 26.80 21.39
CA ASN A 323 -18.51 26.46 22.17
C ASN A 323 -17.23 27.03 21.49
N PRO A 324 -16.37 27.77 22.21
CA PRO A 324 -15.08 28.26 21.67
C PRO A 324 -14.15 27.16 21.13
N GLY A 325 -14.33 25.91 21.55
CA GLY A 325 -13.59 24.75 21.03
C GLY A 325 -13.73 24.59 19.52
N LYS A 326 -14.93 24.83 18.96
CA LYS A 326 -15.18 24.78 17.51
C LYS A 326 -14.32 25.77 16.73
N GLU A 327 -14.29 27.03 17.18
CA GLU A 327 -13.49 28.07 16.52
C GLU A 327 -11.98 27.77 16.60
N ALA A 328 -11.51 27.27 17.75
CA ALA A 328 -10.12 26.85 17.93
C ALA A 328 -9.75 25.68 17.00
N ALA A 329 -10.60 24.67 16.88
CA ALA A 329 -10.42 23.54 15.98
C ALA A 329 -10.35 24.00 14.51
N LEU A 330 -11.32 24.81 14.06
CA LEU A 330 -11.34 25.33 12.69
C LEU A 330 -10.13 26.23 12.37
N SER A 331 -9.66 27.01 13.36
CA SER A 331 -8.46 27.83 13.18
C SER A 331 -7.19 27.00 13.04
N ALA A 332 -7.07 25.88 13.77
CA ALA A 332 -5.92 24.98 13.71
C ALA A 332 -5.97 24.02 12.50
N ARG A 333 -7.15 23.79 11.91
CA ARG A 333 -7.36 22.87 10.79
C ARG A 333 -6.36 23.05 9.65
N ASN A 334 -6.12 24.28 9.21
CA ASN A 334 -5.25 24.54 8.07
C ASN A 334 -3.77 24.17 8.32
N GLU A 335 -3.37 24.01 9.59
CA GLU A 335 -2.03 23.60 9.99
C GLU A 335 -1.87 22.07 10.08
N PHE A 336 -2.95 21.32 10.33
CA PHE A 336 -2.86 19.90 10.65
C PHE A 336 -3.70 18.97 9.77
N GLU A 337 -4.79 19.43 9.17
CA GLU A 337 -5.71 18.60 8.39
C GLU A 337 -5.43 18.70 6.88
N TYR A 338 -4.93 17.59 6.32
CA TYR A 338 -4.56 17.47 4.92
C TYR A 338 -5.38 16.40 4.18
N HIS A 339 -6.42 15.89 4.83
CA HIS A 339 -7.31 14.85 4.35
C HIS A 339 -6.64 13.51 4.04
N VAL A 340 -5.52 13.22 4.70
CA VAL A 340 -4.75 11.99 4.47
C VAL A 340 -5.33 10.84 5.29
N GLY A 341 -5.39 9.66 4.68
CA GLY A 341 -5.54 8.41 5.39
C GLY A 341 -4.88 7.27 4.63
N LEU A 342 -5.03 6.05 5.15
CA LEU A 342 -4.25 4.90 4.71
C LEU A 342 -5.12 3.83 4.04
N ASP A 343 -4.57 3.16 3.04
CA ASP A 343 -5.09 1.92 2.48
C ASP A 343 -4.80 0.73 3.41
N TYR A 344 -5.46 0.71 4.59
CA TYR A 344 -5.29 -0.32 5.61
C TYR A 344 -5.59 -1.74 5.09
N THR A 345 -6.51 -1.85 4.13
CA THR A 345 -6.90 -3.13 3.52
C THR A 345 -5.99 -3.55 2.37
N GLN A 346 -5.09 -2.67 1.93
CA GLN A 346 -4.16 -2.86 0.81
C GLN A 346 -4.89 -3.28 -0.47
N GLU A 347 -6.05 -2.70 -0.75
CA GLU A 347 -6.87 -3.00 -1.93
C GLU A 347 -6.52 -2.15 -3.15
N LEU A 348 -5.93 -0.96 -2.93
CA LEU A 348 -5.39 -0.12 -3.99
C LEU A 348 -3.90 -0.40 -4.14
N PHE A 349 -3.14 -0.31 -3.05
CA PHE A 349 -1.69 -0.36 -3.04
C PHE A 349 -1.18 -1.45 -2.11
N TYR A 350 -0.45 -2.40 -2.66
CA TYR A 350 0.09 -3.53 -1.90
C TYR A 350 1.62 -3.51 -1.83
N PRO A 351 2.21 -2.88 -0.79
CA PRO A 351 3.61 -3.06 -0.42
C PRO A 351 3.94 -4.50 -0.05
N THR A 352 4.87 -5.10 -0.81
CA THR A 352 5.31 -6.48 -0.58
C THR A 352 6.31 -6.62 0.57
N CYS A 353 7.00 -5.54 0.97
CA CYS A 353 7.89 -5.52 2.12
C CYS A 353 7.15 -5.92 3.40
N TYR A 354 7.64 -6.96 4.09
CA TYR A 354 6.98 -7.61 5.25
C TYR A 354 5.68 -8.35 4.94
N SER A 355 5.28 -8.39 3.66
CA SER A 355 4.22 -9.24 3.11
C SER A 355 4.79 -10.24 2.10
N ASP A 356 6.07 -10.57 2.27
CA ASP A 356 6.93 -11.24 1.31
C ASP A 356 6.41 -12.62 0.80
N TYR A 357 5.61 -13.31 1.60
CA TYR A 357 5.18 -14.70 1.34
C TYR A 357 3.67 -14.89 1.56
N GLY A 358 2.91 -13.80 1.68
CA GLY A 358 1.46 -13.84 1.93
C GLY A 358 0.62 -14.01 0.69
N GLY A 359 1.18 -13.73 -0.49
CA GLY A 359 0.44 -13.72 -1.75
C GLY A 359 1.19 -14.32 -2.95
N ALA A 360 0.41 -14.66 -3.98
CA ALA A 360 0.87 -15.27 -5.22
C ALA A 360 -0.05 -14.88 -6.40
N PHE A 361 0.46 -15.06 -7.62
CA PHE A 361 -0.36 -14.95 -8.84
C PHE A 361 -1.13 -16.25 -9.08
N VAL A 362 -2.46 -16.18 -9.08
CA VAL A 362 -3.37 -17.33 -9.25
C VAL A 362 -4.59 -16.95 -10.08
N SER A 363 -5.16 -17.90 -10.82
CA SER A 363 -6.50 -17.76 -11.41
C SER A 363 -7.54 -17.90 -10.29
N LEU A 364 -8.51 -16.99 -10.26
CA LEU A 364 -9.55 -16.96 -9.22
C LEU A 364 -10.64 -18.01 -9.44
N ASP A 365 -10.72 -18.60 -10.64
CA ASP A 365 -11.60 -19.73 -10.98
C ASP A 365 -10.90 -21.10 -10.87
N ASP A 366 -9.70 -21.16 -10.27
CA ASP A 366 -9.00 -22.41 -9.93
C ASP A 366 -8.92 -22.63 -8.39
N PRO A 367 -9.98 -23.21 -7.78
CA PRO A 367 -10.00 -23.52 -6.35
C PRO A 367 -8.86 -24.43 -5.90
N SER A 368 -8.32 -25.27 -6.80
CA SER A 368 -7.26 -26.22 -6.46
C SER A 368 -5.92 -25.51 -6.26
N THR A 369 -5.59 -24.58 -7.15
CA THR A 369 -4.40 -23.73 -7.02
C THR A 369 -4.57 -22.75 -5.86
N ILE A 370 -5.74 -22.14 -5.69
CA ILE A 370 -6.04 -21.29 -4.52
C ILE A 370 -5.80 -22.08 -3.23
N ALA A 371 -6.31 -23.31 -3.11
CA ALA A 371 -6.12 -24.11 -1.91
C ALA A 371 -4.66 -24.43 -1.62
N LYS A 372 -3.89 -24.77 -2.65
CA LYS A 372 -2.47 -25.06 -2.55
C LYS A 372 -1.67 -23.83 -2.12
N GLU A 373 -1.80 -22.71 -2.82
CA GLU A 373 -1.02 -21.49 -2.56
C GLU A 373 -1.44 -20.82 -1.24
N SER A 374 -2.74 -20.85 -0.91
CA SER A 374 -3.24 -20.40 0.40
C SER A 374 -2.64 -21.21 1.55
N SER A 375 -2.59 -22.54 1.41
CA SER A 375 -1.94 -23.41 2.40
C SER A 375 -0.43 -23.12 2.53
N GLN A 376 0.26 -22.80 1.44
CA GLN A 376 1.69 -22.43 1.48
C GLN A 376 1.91 -21.08 2.18
N ALA A 377 0.98 -20.14 2.03
CA ALA A 377 0.99 -18.86 2.72
C ALA A 377 0.66 -18.98 4.24
N GLY A 378 0.22 -20.17 4.68
CA GLY A 378 -0.15 -20.45 6.08
C GLY A 378 -1.64 -20.17 6.38
N VAL A 379 -2.48 -20.13 5.36
CA VAL A 379 -3.93 -19.91 5.47
C VAL A 379 -4.66 -21.18 5.05
N SER A 380 -5.31 -21.85 6.00
CA SER A 380 -6.12 -23.04 5.74
C SER A 380 -7.30 -23.09 6.71
N PRO A 381 -8.56 -23.26 6.23
CA PRO A 381 -8.95 -23.35 4.82
C PRO A 381 -8.76 -22.03 4.05
N PRO A 382 -8.78 -22.06 2.71
CA PRO A 382 -8.65 -20.84 1.90
C PRO A 382 -9.78 -19.85 2.16
N ARG A 383 -9.44 -18.57 2.22
CA ARG A 383 -10.40 -17.46 2.43
C ARG A 383 -10.86 -16.81 1.13
N VAL A 384 -10.06 -16.92 0.08
CA VAL A 384 -10.34 -16.37 -1.25
C VAL A 384 -11.45 -17.20 -1.89
N GLY A 385 -12.57 -16.56 -2.20
CA GLY A 385 -13.81 -17.23 -2.63
C GLY A 385 -14.16 -17.10 -4.12
N GLY A 386 -13.28 -16.48 -4.92
CA GLY A 386 -13.51 -16.20 -6.34
C GLY A 386 -13.18 -14.76 -6.71
N VAL A 387 -13.65 -14.32 -7.87
CA VAL A 387 -13.46 -12.95 -8.38
C VAL A 387 -14.31 -11.95 -7.58
N PRO A 388 -13.71 -10.91 -6.97
CA PRO A 388 -14.44 -9.80 -6.35
C PRO A 388 -15.43 -9.12 -7.30
N SER A 389 -16.58 -8.65 -6.80
CA SER A 389 -17.64 -8.19 -7.70
C SER A 389 -17.28 -6.92 -8.50
N ASP A 390 -16.48 -6.02 -7.92
CA ASP A 390 -15.94 -4.84 -8.59
C ASP A 390 -15.06 -5.21 -9.77
N ILE A 391 -14.23 -6.25 -9.63
CA ILE A 391 -13.41 -6.80 -10.72
C ILE A 391 -14.30 -7.49 -11.75
N SER A 392 -15.26 -8.32 -11.32
CA SER A 392 -16.13 -9.07 -12.24
C SER A 392 -17.00 -8.20 -13.16
N LYS A 393 -17.31 -6.96 -12.73
CA LYS A 393 -18.10 -5.97 -13.47
C LYS A 393 -17.26 -5.08 -14.38
N ALA A 394 -15.94 -5.07 -14.19
CA ALA A 394 -15.05 -4.31 -15.05
C ALA A 394 -15.00 -4.91 -16.46
N GLU A 395 -14.54 -4.11 -17.42
CA GLU A 395 -14.24 -4.60 -18.76
C GLU A 395 -13.34 -5.85 -18.68
N ALA A 396 -13.66 -6.86 -19.48
CA ALA A 396 -12.96 -8.14 -19.45
C ALA A 396 -11.47 -7.98 -19.79
N PRO A 397 -10.59 -8.83 -19.24
CA PRO A 397 -9.20 -8.84 -19.65
C PRO A 397 -9.13 -9.11 -21.16
N PHE A 398 -8.25 -8.39 -21.86
CA PHE A 398 -8.07 -8.48 -23.32
C PHE A 398 -9.27 -8.04 -24.18
N ALA A 399 -10.28 -7.36 -23.66
CA ALA A 399 -11.43 -6.89 -24.45
C ALA A 399 -11.06 -5.99 -25.65
N GLN A 400 -9.85 -5.41 -25.64
CA GLN A 400 -9.29 -4.61 -26.73
C GLN A 400 -8.61 -5.43 -27.82
N LEU A 401 -8.46 -6.74 -27.65
CA LEU A 401 -7.84 -7.64 -28.61
C LEU A 401 -8.93 -8.50 -29.26
N ASP A 402 -8.94 -8.53 -30.60
CA ASP A 402 -9.74 -9.48 -31.35
C ASP A 402 -9.18 -10.90 -31.10
N ASP A 403 -10.06 -11.90 -30.89
CA ASP A 403 -9.74 -13.33 -30.66
C ASP A 403 -9.35 -13.76 -29.24
N HIS A 404 -9.57 -12.94 -28.21
CA HIS A 404 -9.40 -13.33 -26.81
C HIS A 404 -10.75 -13.41 -26.08
N GLU A 405 -11.11 -14.63 -25.65
CA GLU A 405 -12.27 -14.87 -24.77
C GLU A 405 -11.77 -15.22 -23.35
N GLY A 406 -12.47 -14.73 -22.34
CA GLY A 406 -12.18 -15.02 -20.93
C GLY A 406 -12.59 -13.90 -19.99
N GLY A 407 -12.91 -14.25 -18.76
CA GLY A 407 -13.20 -13.31 -17.69
C GLY A 407 -12.01 -13.07 -16.76
N TRP A 408 -12.21 -12.18 -15.79
CA TRP A 408 -11.22 -11.93 -14.73
C TRP A 408 -10.89 -13.16 -13.88
N GLY A 409 -11.73 -14.20 -13.89
CA GLY A 409 -11.49 -15.45 -13.19
C GLY A 409 -10.46 -16.35 -13.89
N ASP A 410 -10.34 -16.26 -15.22
CA ASP A 410 -9.46 -17.09 -16.04
C ASP A 410 -7.99 -16.65 -15.99
N VAL A 411 -7.75 -15.37 -15.68
CA VAL A 411 -6.42 -14.76 -15.68
C VAL A 411 -5.73 -14.84 -14.31
N ALA A 412 -4.40 -14.87 -14.31
CA ALA A 412 -3.61 -14.90 -13.08
C ALA A 412 -3.55 -13.49 -12.44
N LEU A 413 -4.13 -13.35 -11.26
CA LEU A 413 -4.07 -12.14 -10.44
C LEU A 413 -3.23 -12.40 -9.19
N TYR A 414 -2.41 -11.44 -8.80
CA TYR A 414 -1.79 -11.42 -7.48
C TYR A 414 -2.88 -11.27 -6.43
N VAL A 415 -2.84 -12.15 -5.43
CA VAL A 415 -3.77 -12.17 -4.30
C VAL A 415 -2.99 -12.37 -3.02
N ASP A 416 -3.31 -11.61 -1.97
CA ASP A 416 -2.87 -11.91 -0.61
C ASP A 416 -3.87 -12.85 0.07
N PHE A 417 -3.40 -14.01 0.51
CA PHE A 417 -4.27 -15.04 1.07
C PHE A 417 -4.72 -14.74 2.51
N TRP A 418 -4.06 -13.82 3.22
CA TRP A 418 -4.43 -13.45 4.59
C TRP A 418 -5.54 -12.41 4.61
N THR A 419 -5.38 -11.33 3.85
CA THR A 419 -6.33 -10.21 3.76
C THR A 419 -7.33 -10.40 2.62
N THR A 420 -7.19 -11.45 1.81
CA THR A 420 -8.00 -11.69 0.61
C THR A 420 -7.95 -10.55 -0.41
N SER A 421 -6.95 -9.66 -0.30
CA SER A 421 -6.81 -8.53 -1.21
C SER A 421 -6.32 -8.99 -2.58
N VAL A 422 -7.02 -8.52 -3.62
CA VAL A 422 -6.60 -8.58 -5.02
C VAL A 422 -6.27 -7.14 -5.43
N PRO A 423 -5.06 -6.62 -5.16
CA PRO A 423 -4.78 -5.19 -5.23
C PRO A 423 -4.78 -4.63 -6.66
N VAL A 424 -5.01 -3.32 -6.77
CA VAL A 424 -4.89 -2.61 -8.05
C VAL A 424 -3.44 -2.46 -8.49
N ALA A 425 -2.55 -2.12 -7.56
CA ALA A 425 -1.12 -1.96 -7.80
C ALA A 425 -0.30 -2.73 -6.77
N ILE A 426 0.77 -3.39 -7.24
CA ILE A 426 1.67 -4.18 -6.41
C ILE A 426 3.01 -3.45 -6.33
N HIS A 427 3.46 -3.13 -5.12
CA HIS A 427 4.74 -2.48 -4.87
C HIS A 427 5.78 -3.54 -4.48
N HIS A 428 6.63 -3.91 -5.42
CA HIS A 428 7.69 -4.92 -5.36
C HIS A 428 8.93 -4.45 -4.57
N ASN A 429 8.71 -3.76 -3.45
CA ASN A 429 9.73 -3.22 -2.56
C ASN A 429 10.32 -4.23 -1.54
N ALA A 430 9.87 -5.50 -1.58
CA ALA A 430 10.47 -6.57 -0.80
C ALA A 430 11.95 -6.76 -1.16
N TRP A 431 12.84 -6.54 -0.19
CA TRP A 431 14.29 -6.51 -0.44
C TRP A 431 15.07 -7.64 0.23
N ARG A 432 14.50 -8.28 1.25
CA ARG A 432 15.17 -9.33 2.03
C ARG A 432 15.36 -10.59 1.20
N ASP A 433 16.33 -11.43 1.56
CA ASP A 433 16.48 -12.78 0.99
C ASP A 433 16.52 -12.82 -0.56
N GLY A 434 17.06 -11.77 -1.19
CA GLY A 434 17.15 -11.65 -2.65
C GLY A 434 15.83 -11.29 -3.36
N LEU A 435 14.79 -10.93 -2.61
CA LEU A 435 13.45 -10.72 -3.16
C LEU A 435 13.32 -9.53 -4.13
N LYS A 436 14.31 -8.61 -4.17
CA LYS A 436 14.39 -7.58 -5.23
C LYS A 436 14.37 -8.18 -6.64
N ALA A 437 14.85 -9.43 -6.81
CA ALA A 437 14.84 -10.15 -8.07
C ALA A 437 13.42 -10.50 -8.58
N ARG A 438 12.38 -10.39 -7.74
CA ARG A 438 10.98 -10.55 -8.16
C ARG A 438 10.57 -9.54 -9.22
N ARG A 439 11.19 -8.35 -9.25
CA ARG A 439 10.98 -7.35 -10.30
C ARG A 439 11.35 -7.85 -11.72
N SER A 440 12.11 -8.94 -11.82
CA SER A 440 12.39 -9.60 -13.11
C SER A 440 11.76 -11.00 -13.19
N THR A 441 11.82 -11.77 -12.10
CA THR A 441 11.37 -13.18 -12.06
C THR A 441 9.87 -13.37 -11.92
N TRP A 442 9.12 -12.32 -11.57
CA TRP A 442 7.65 -12.35 -11.51
C TRP A 442 7.00 -11.54 -12.62
N TRP A 443 7.76 -10.82 -13.43
CA TRP A 443 7.20 -9.96 -14.47
C TRP A 443 6.39 -10.76 -15.50
N ASP A 444 6.84 -11.97 -15.81
CA ASP A 444 6.17 -12.91 -16.71
C ASP A 444 4.94 -13.60 -16.12
N LYS A 445 4.61 -13.32 -14.85
CA LYS A 445 3.43 -13.85 -14.15
C LYS A 445 2.22 -12.93 -14.22
N THR A 446 2.40 -11.69 -14.65
CA THR A 446 1.27 -10.76 -14.80
C THR A 446 0.40 -11.22 -15.96
N TRP A 447 -0.92 -11.11 -15.81
CA TRP A 447 -1.86 -11.66 -16.80
C TRP A 447 -1.69 -11.07 -18.20
N TYR A 448 -1.30 -9.80 -18.28
CA TYR A 448 -1.12 -9.10 -19.55
C TYR A 448 0.21 -9.46 -20.22
N PHE A 449 1.19 -10.01 -19.51
CA PHE A 449 2.54 -10.22 -20.04
C PHE A 449 2.57 -10.94 -21.40
N PRO A 450 1.86 -12.06 -21.61
CA PRO A 450 1.86 -12.77 -22.89
C PRO A 450 1.30 -11.95 -24.07
N GLN A 451 0.49 -10.93 -23.79
CA GLN A 451 -0.16 -10.06 -24.78
C GLN A 451 0.26 -8.59 -24.61
N LEU A 452 1.33 -8.32 -23.85
CA LEU A 452 1.66 -6.97 -23.38
C LEU A 452 1.82 -5.99 -24.55
N ARG A 453 2.60 -6.41 -25.56
CA ARG A 453 2.80 -5.63 -26.78
C ARG A 453 1.48 -5.29 -27.47
N ASN A 454 0.63 -6.31 -27.68
CA ASN A 454 -0.63 -6.15 -28.40
C ASN A 454 -1.58 -5.22 -27.64
N LEU A 455 -1.63 -5.34 -26.30
CA LEU A 455 -2.45 -4.46 -25.45
C LEU A 455 -1.96 -3.00 -25.50
N ILE A 456 -0.64 -2.78 -25.45
CA ILE A 456 -0.07 -1.44 -25.59
C ILE A 456 -0.43 -0.85 -26.95
N GLU A 457 -0.21 -1.60 -28.04
CA GLU A 457 -0.54 -1.14 -29.41
C GLU A 457 -2.04 -0.82 -29.55
N ALA A 458 -2.92 -1.67 -29.02
CA ALA A 458 -4.36 -1.45 -29.03
C ALA A 458 -4.75 -0.17 -28.27
N HIS A 459 -4.28 0.01 -27.04
CA HIS A 459 -4.59 1.19 -26.24
C HIS A 459 -3.96 2.48 -26.77
N MET A 460 -2.77 2.42 -27.36
CA MET A 460 -2.12 3.59 -27.96
C MET A 460 -2.81 4.07 -29.24
N THR A 461 -3.45 3.16 -29.98
CA THR A 461 -4.19 3.48 -31.22
C THR A 461 -5.68 3.75 -30.99
N ALA A 462 -6.23 3.31 -29.87
CA ALA A 462 -7.63 3.54 -29.50
C ALA A 462 -7.96 5.03 -29.44
N ASN A 463 -9.05 5.40 -30.12
CA ASN A 463 -9.68 6.71 -29.92
C ASN A 463 -10.57 6.61 -28.69
N THR A 464 -10.05 6.99 -27.51
CA THR A 464 -10.83 6.98 -26.27
C THR A 464 -11.87 8.10 -26.28
N THR A 465 -13.08 7.78 -26.73
CA THR A 465 -14.27 8.65 -26.58
C THR A 465 -15.07 8.31 -25.33
N THR A 466 -14.57 7.36 -24.53
CA THR A 466 -15.20 6.88 -23.31
C THR A 466 -14.39 7.32 -22.08
N PRO A 467 -15.07 7.61 -20.95
CA PRO A 467 -14.42 7.87 -19.69
C PRO A 467 -13.72 6.60 -19.17
N LEU A 468 -12.69 6.78 -18.35
CA LEU A 468 -12.00 5.71 -17.63
C LEU A 468 -12.91 5.02 -16.60
N ALA A 469 -13.85 5.79 -16.03
CA ALA A 469 -14.86 5.29 -15.12
C ALA A 469 -16.07 6.24 -15.11
N SER A 470 -17.26 5.66 -14.96
CA SER A 470 -18.51 6.36 -14.69
C SER A 470 -19.03 5.91 -13.33
N ILE A 471 -19.23 6.85 -12.40
CA ILE A 471 -19.68 6.58 -11.03
C ILE A 471 -21.00 7.31 -10.80
N THR A 472 -22.01 6.59 -10.32
CA THR A 472 -23.32 7.17 -10.02
C THR A 472 -23.21 8.20 -8.90
N ALA A 473 -23.73 9.40 -9.15
CA ALA A 473 -23.82 10.52 -8.22
C ALA A 473 -25.29 10.82 -7.89
N ASP A 474 -25.55 11.75 -6.97
CA ASP A 474 -26.92 12.11 -6.57
C ASP A 474 -27.73 12.74 -7.71
N ASP A 475 -27.09 13.59 -8.51
CA ASP A 475 -27.66 14.30 -9.66
C ASP A 475 -26.81 14.05 -10.92
N GLY A 476 -26.90 12.82 -11.43
CA GLY A 476 -26.23 12.36 -12.66
C GLY A 476 -25.08 11.40 -12.38
N ASN A 477 -23.97 11.58 -13.10
CA ASN A 477 -22.77 10.77 -12.97
C ASN A 477 -21.54 11.65 -12.75
N LEU A 478 -20.57 11.07 -12.08
CA LEU A 478 -19.18 11.49 -12.14
C LEU A 478 -18.48 10.70 -13.25
N GLU A 479 -17.99 11.42 -14.26
CA GLU A 479 -17.21 10.84 -15.37
C GLU A 479 -15.73 11.20 -15.21
N VAL A 480 -14.89 10.18 -15.08
CA VAL A 480 -13.43 10.34 -14.92
C VAL A 480 -12.74 10.12 -16.26
N TRP A 481 -12.03 11.13 -16.74
CA TRP A 481 -11.38 11.15 -18.06
C TRP A 481 -9.87 11.09 -17.95
N SER A 482 -9.21 10.52 -18.96
CA SER A 482 -7.75 10.53 -19.06
C SER A 482 -7.20 11.95 -19.18
N TYR A 483 -6.27 12.33 -18.32
CA TYR A 483 -5.47 13.52 -18.50
C TYR A 483 -4.68 13.43 -19.82
N GLY A 484 -4.59 14.54 -20.56
CA GLY A 484 -3.85 14.56 -21.82
C GLY A 484 -4.45 13.72 -22.95
N ALA A 485 -5.76 13.47 -22.98
CA ALA A 485 -6.44 12.65 -24.01
C ALA A 485 -6.13 12.99 -25.50
N LYS A 486 -5.51 14.16 -25.77
CA LYS A 486 -5.07 14.58 -27.11
C LYS A 486 -3.60 14.25 -27.43
N THR A 487 -2.76 13.84 -26.45
CA THR A 487 -1.35 13.43 -26.64
C THR A 487 -1.25 11.96 -27.08
N LYS A 488 -1.98 11.61 -28.15
CA LYS A 488 -2.12 10.24 -28.64
C LYS A 488 -0.78 9.59 -28.96
N GLY A 489 -0.64 8.31 -28.63
CA GLY A 489 0.50 7.48 -29.02
C GLY A 489 1.82 7.82 -28.31
N SER A 490 1.81 8.60 -27.24
CA SER A 490 3.02 8.83 -26.43
C SER A 490 3.12 7.81 -25.30
N ALA A 491 4.34 7.34 -25.03
CA ALA A 491 4.60 6.44 -23.91
C ALA A 491 4.42 7.15 -22.55
N SER A 492 4.81 8.42 -22.46
CA SER A 492 4.74 9.24 -21.24
C SER A 492 4.88 10.72 -21.59
N LEU A 493 4.57 11.60 -20.64
CA LEU A 493 4.79 13.04 -20.73
C LEU A 493 5.94 13.44 -19.80
N LEU A 494 6.93 14.18 -20.28
CA LEU A 494 8.04 14.70 -19.48
C LEU A 494 7.70 16.10 -18.99
N PHE A 495 7.59 16.28 -17.67
CA PHE A 495 7.45 17.58 -17.03
C PHE A 495 8.81 18.18 -16.69
N GLY A 496 9.08 19.39 -17.18
CA GLY A 496 10.33 20.08 -16.92
C GLY A 496 10.34 21.52 -17.41
N LYS A 497 11.42 22.24 -17.11
CA LYS A 497 11.63 23.60 -17.64
C LYS A 497 12.13 23.53 -19.07
N ASN A 498 11.53 24.34 -19.94
CA ASN A 498 12.03 24.61 -21.28
C ASN A 498 13.44 25.22 -21.18
N LYS A 499 14.37 24.79 -22.05
CA LYS A 499 15.77 25.25 -21.99
C LYS A 499 15.92 26.74 -22.29
N ASP A 500 15.09 27.26 -23.18
CA ASP A 500 15.19 28.63 -23.71
C ASP A 500 14.31 29.58 -22.91
N THR A 501 13.03 29.25 -22.72
CA THR A 501 12.06 30.14 -22.05
C THR A 501 12.10 30.04 -20.53
N LYS A 502 12.71 28.98 -19.98
CA LYS A 502 12.69 28.61 -18.55
C LYS A 502 11.30 28.34 -17.96
N ALA A 503 10.24 28.44 -18.77
CA ALA A 503 8.88 28.10 -18.37
C ALA A 503 8.72 26.60 -18.18
N TRP A 504 7.83 26.20 -17.27
CA TRP A 504 7.43 24.80 -17.11
C TRP A 504 6.56 24.35 -18.29
N GLU A 505 6.81 23.15 -18.79
CA GLU A 505 6.09 22.56 -19.92
C GLU A 505 5.96 21.03 -19.78
N LEU A 506 4.99 20.45 -20.48
CA LEU A 506 4.91 19.02 -20.74
C LEU A 506 5.37 18.72 -22.17
N ARG A 507 6.12 17.63 -22.32
CA ARG A 507 6.57 17.14 -23.63
C ARG A 507 6.31 15.65 -23.77
N SER A 508 5.65 15.24 -24.84
CA SER A 508 5.50 13.83 -25.18
C SER A 508 6.87 13.16 -25.38
N THR A 509 7.00 11.92 -24.94
CA THR A 509 8.19 11.10 -25.17
C THR A 509 7.86 9.69 -25.68
N ASP A 510 8.87 9.01 -26.20
CA ASP A 510 8.79 7.66 -26.76
C ASP A 510 9.30 6.60 -25.76
N TRP A 511 9.03 5.34 -26.08
CA TRP A 511 9.45 4.19 -25.26
C TRP A 511 10.97 4.10 -25.11
N ASP A 512 11.70 4.40 -26.19
CA ASP A 512 13.16 4.37 -26.20
C ASP A 512 13.77 5.39 -25.22
N THR A 513 13.14 6.54 -25.03
CA THR A 513 13.63 7.55 -24.08
C THR A 513 13.48 7.07 -22.64
N ILE A 514 12.40 6.36 -22.30
CA ILE A 514 12.09 5.97 -20.91
C ILE A 514 12.61 4.59 -20.53
N CYS A 515 12.77 3.67 -21.48
CA CYS A 515 13.04 2.26 -21.20
C CYS A 515 14.54 1.90 -21.22
N LYS A 516 15.37 2.66 -21.92
CA LYS A 516 16.79 2.33 -22.07
C LYS A 516 17.52 2.35 -20.74
N ALA A 517 18.32 1.33 -20.47
CA ALA A 517 19.22 1.36 -19.32
C ALA A 517 20.31 2.42 -19.54
N SER A 518 20.71 3.13 -18.49
CA SER A 518 21.77 4.16 -18.58
C SER A 518 23.12 3.59 -19.03
N ASN A 519 23.34 2.28 -18.89
CA ASN A 519 24.51 1.53 -19.34
C ASN A 519 24.24 0.63 -20.55
N GLU A 520 23.18 0.85 -21.34
CA GLU A 520 22.81 -0.07 -22.44
C GLU A 520 23.92 -0.26 -23.49
N ALA A 521 24.83 0.72 -23.64
CA ALA A 521 26.02 0.58 -24.49
C ALA A 521 27.01 -0.52 -24.01
N GLU A 522 26.91 -0.92 -22.75
CA GLU A 522 27.76 -1.93 -22.08
C GLU A 522 27.03 -3.26 -21.83
N THR A 523 25.71 -3.33 -22.09
CA THR A 523 24.89 -4.54 -21.90
C THR A 523 24.42 -5.10 -23.24
N GLU A 524 24.63 -6.39 -23.51
CA GLU A 524 24.15 -7.03 -24.74
C GLU A 524 22.62 -7.11 -24.84
N SER A 525 21.90 -7.04 -23.71
CA SER A 525 20.44 -7.16 -23.64
C SER A 525 19.74 -5.80 -23.82
N ARG A 526 18.84 -5.72 -24.79
CA ARG A 526 18.03 -4.53 -25.05
C ARG A 526 16.87 -4.44 -24.07
N TRP A 527 16.33 -3.23 -23.84
CA TRP A 527 15.22 -3.06 -22.89
C TRP A 527 13.99 -3.92 -23.24
N TYR A 528 13.68 -4.06 -24.52
CA TYR A 528 12.56 -4.86 -25.02
C TYR A 528 12.74 -6.36 -24.80
N ASP A 529 13.99 -6.84 -24.71
CA ASP A 529 14.29 -8.25 -24.40
C ASP A 529 14.00 -8.57 -22.93
N GLU A 530 14.01 -7.58 -22.03
CA GLU A 530 13.62 -7.75 -20.62
C GLU A 530 12.12 -7.49 -20.41
N VAL A 531 11.54 -6.53 -21.13
CA VAL A 531 10.15 -6.08 -20.92
C VAL A 531 9.15 -6.95 -21.67
N PHE A 532 9.36 -7.26 -22.95
CA PHE A 532 8.41 -8.06 -23.74
C PHE A 532 8.77 -9.55 -23.76
N ARG A 533 10.07 -9.88 -23.78
CA ARG A 533 10.61 -11.25 -23.90
C ARG A 533 9.97 -12.08 -25.04
N ASP A 534 9.55 -11.42 -26.11
CA ASP A 534 8.82 -12.05 -27.23
C ASP A 534 9.67 -12.22 -28.49
N GLY A 535 10.91 -11.72 -28.49
CA GLY A 535 11.83 -11.79 -29.62
C GLY A 535 11.43 -10.90 -30.82
N LYS A 536 10.46 -9.99 -30.66
CA LYS A 536 9.98 -9.12 -31.75
C LYS A 536 10.70 -7.77 -31.84
N GLY A 537 11.50 -7.40 -30.83
CA GLY A 537 12.28 -6.17 -30.82
C GLY A 537 11.51 -4.95 -30.28
N LEU A 538 11.75 -3.78 -30.87
CA LEU A 538 11.10 -2.51 -30.52
C LEU A 538 9.57 -2.57 -30.72
N LEU A 539 8.85 -1.67 -30.04
CA LEU A 539 7.41 -1.46 -30.23
C LEU A 539 7.11 -0.82 -31.59
#